data_AF-A0A937S0N5-F1
#
_entry.id   AF-A0A937S0N5-F1
#
_cell.length_a   1.000
_cell.length_b   1.000
_cell.length_c   1.000
_cell.angle_alpha   90.00
_cell.angle_beta   90.00
_cell.angle_gamma   90.00
#
_symmetry.space_group_name_H-M   'P 1'
#
loop_
_entity.id
_entity.type
_entity.pdbx_description
1 polymer ?
#
loop_
_entity_poly.entity_id
_entity_poly.type
_entity_poly.pdbx_seq_one_letter_code
_entity_poly.pdbx_strand_id
1 'polypeptide(L)'
;MAYSSTYSSSQHSPSNYQSAHHQPSVLELAQRGNFRAIAHWLNSILVSQGIHVQAEAPRAGCLKIMVNLQPTSRSARSPKARKRLVRHICYRLWTLNSAEIREVRILGRMAGQRDILWRQSVRLSATATPGINRLRKAGQVAKSPAQKRFQLLRSFLVNRFALAGFIFCYWLMYLDATGRQADQPTIATTPTTTDLPSAQPAIALAPQKPQTLDFAVPRQFSGQIIHEATPPAGAEKVIALTFDDGPWENTTEQVLSILKQNDIKATFYMVGQAVQKHPELAKKVVEAGHAIGNHTWRHLMDDMDELTAAEEMGNAARLIYETTGVRTALMRPPGGNLTGSLVPYSQKKGYSINMWSADSSDYYLSTPLIIDNVLANAKPGGIVLMHDGGGDRSQTVEALPQIISSLQKQGYKFVTVPELMQLQAKWQTMTTPTRIQEVPVTPLPMATPST
;
A
#
# COMPACT_ATOMS: atom_id res chain seq x y z
N MET A 1 36.01 33.19 43.54
CA MET A 1 35.13 32.01 43.34
C MET A 1 34.80 31.94 41.85
N ALA A 2 34.80 30.73 41.30
CA ALA A 2 34.72 30.38 39.88
C ALA A 2 33.54 31.05 39.13
N TYR A 3 33.54 31.30 37.82
CA TYR A 3 33.95 30.46 36.69
C TYR A 3 34.39 31.32 35.49
N SER A 4 35.43 30.88 34.78
CA SER A 4 35.85 31.35 33.46
C SER A 4 34.93 30.77 32.39
N SER A 5 34.38 31.59 31.49
CA SER A 5 33.80 31.15 30.23
C SER A 5 34.49 31.88 29.07
N THR A 6 35.33 31.16 28.35
CA THR A 6 35.87 31.59 27.06
C THR A 6 35.15 30.82 25.96
N TYR A 7 34.35 31.56 25.20
CA TYR A 7 33.88 31.18 23.87
C TYR A 7 35.09 30.93 22.96
N SER A 8 35.10 29.78 22.28
CA SER A 8 35.96 29.56 21.12
C SER A 8 35.11 28.97 20.01
N SER A 9 34.90 29.78 18.96
CA SER A 9 34.29 29.38 17.71
C SER A 9 35.35 28.68 16.84
N SER A 10 35.06 27.46 16.41
CA SER A 10 35.78 26.85 15.28
C SER A 10 34.79 26.29 14.26
N GLN A 11 34.72 27.04 13.17
CA GLN A 11 34.53 26.67 11.77
C GLN A 11 33.78 25.35 11.44
N HIS A 12 32.65 25.54 10.76
CA HIS A 12 31.97 24.54 9.94
C HIS A 12 32.91 23.89 8.93
N SER A 13 32.99 22.55 8.96
CA SER A 13 33.30 21.71 7.81
C SER A 13 32.06 20.87 7.46
N PRO A 14 31.61 20.82 6.19
CA PRO A 14 30.43 20.08 5.79
C PRO A 14 30.83 18.64 5.39
N SER A 15 31.00 17.74 6.35
CA SER A 15 30.99 16.31 6.06
C SER A 15 30.82 15.50 7.34
N ASN A 16 29.60 15.04 7.62
CA ASN A 16 29.35 13.78 8.31
C ASN A 16 27.94 13.30 7.96
N TYR A 17 27.76 12.97 6.68
CA TYR A 17 26.82 11.93 6.27
C TYR A 17 27.42 10.59 6.70
N GLN A 18 26.96 10.03 7.83
CA GLN A 18 27.07 8.63 8.32
C GLN A 18 26.98 8.71 9.86
N SER A 19 26.08 8.04 10.58
CA SER A 19 25.41 6.77 10.33
C SER A 19 23.99 6.80 10.91
N ALA A 20 22.97 6.87 10.06
CA ALA A 20 21.68 6.31 10.43
C ALA A 20 21.92 4.82 10.69
N HIS A 21 21.55 4.31 11.88
CA HIS A 21 21.57 2.88 12.13
C HIS A 21 20.66 2.21 11.08
N HIS A 22 21.28 1.68 10.01
CA HIS A 22 20.62 0.96 8.92
C HIS A 22 20.05 -0.32 9.51
N GLN A 23 18.80 -0.25 9.95
CA GLN A 23 18.12 -1.40 10.53
C GLN A 23 17.74 -2.35 9.40
N PRO A 24 18.24 -3.59 9.43
CA PRO A 24 18.17 -4.51 8.30
C PRO A 24 16.71 -4.86 7.96
N SER A 25 16.37 -4.78 6.68
CA SER A 25 15.14 -5.32 6.09
C SER A 25 14.97 -6.81 6.41
N VAL A 26 13.76 -7.36 6.23
CA VAL A 26 13.52 -8.81 6.35
C VAL A 26 14.51 -9.61 5.51
N LEU A 27 14.85 -9.12 4.31
CA LEU A 27 15.83 -9.78 3.45
C LEU A 27 17.23 -9.75 4.07
N GLU A 28 17.65 -8.63 4.63
CA GLU A 28 18.96 -8.49 5.29
C GLU A 28 19.04 -9.29 6.61
N LEU A 29 17.95 -9.35 7.38
CA LEU A 29 17.84 -10.21 8.56
C LEU A 29 17.88 -11.69 8.18
N ALA A 30 17.20 -12.07 7.08
CA ALA A 30 17.23 -13.42 6.56
C ALA A 30 18.64 -13.78 6.04
N GLN A 31 19.33 -12.85 5.37
CA GLN A 31 20.74 -13.00 4.97
C GLN A 31 21.67 -13.20 6.17
N ARG A 32 21.37 -12.57 7.31
CA ARG A 32 22.07 -12.75 8.59
C ARG A 32 21.64 -14.02 9.34
N GLY A 33 20.87 -14.92 8.71
CA GLY A 33 20.51 -16.21 9.31
C GLY A 33 19.35 -16.17 10.30
N ASN A 34 18.63 -15.05 10.41
CA ASN A 34 17.46 -14.96 11.27
C ASN A 34 16.35 -15.88 10.72
N PHE A 35 16.12 -17.02 11.39
CA PHE A 35 15.20 -18.06 10.93
C PHE A 35 13.74 -17.58 10.83
N ARG A 36 13.30 -16.65 11.69
CA ARG A 36 11.95 -16.06 11.59
C ARG A 36 11.83 -15.19 10.33
N ALA A 37 12.83 -14.35 10.05
CA ALA A 37 12.88 -13.56 8.82
C ALA A 37 12.96 -14.44 7.56
N ILE A 38 13.66 -15.58 7.62
CA ILE A 38 13.73 -16.56 6.52
C ILE A 38 12.35 -17.19 6.25
N ALA A 39 11.62 -17.58 7.30
CA ALA A 39 10.25 -18.09 7.16
C ALA A 39 9.33 -17.03 6.54
N HIS A 40 9.40 -15.78 7.02
CA HIS A 40 8.63 -14.67 6.48
C HIS A 40 8.93 -14.40 5.01
N TRP A 41 10.22 -14.34 4.65
CA TRP A 41 10.65 -14.18 3.27
C TRP A 41 10.12 -15.32 2.38
N LEU A 42 10.19 -16.57 2.82
CA LEU A 42 9.62 -17.70 2.06
C LEU A 42 8.10 -17.61 1.93
N ASN A 43 7.39 -17.17 2.97
CA ASN A 43 5.93 -17.02 2.95
C ASN A 43 5.45 -15.95 1.97
N SER A 44 6.20 -14.86 1.78
CA SER A 44 5.88 -13.82 0.79
C SER A 44 5.75 -14.35 -0.66
N ILE A 45 6.28 -15.55 -0.95
CA ILE A 45 6.29 -16.16 -2.28
C ILE A 45 5.34 -17.38 -2.36
N LEU A 46 5.07 -18.02 -1.22
CA LEU A 46 4.46 -19.36 -1.18
C LEU A 46 3.00 -19.36 -0.70
N VAL A 47 2.56 -18.34 0.04
CA VAL A 47 1.20 -18.29 0.63
C VAL A 47 0.11 -18.30 -0.44
N SER A 48 0.30 -17.59 -1.56
CA SER A 48 -0.65 -17.59 -2.69
C SER A 48 -0.85 -18.97 -3.33
N GLN A 49 0.03 -19.93 -3.04
CA GLN A 49 -0.06 -21.31 -3.51
C GLN A 49 -0.67 -22.27 -2.46
N GLY A 50 -1.23 -21.71 -1.38
CA GLY A 50 -1.77 -22.45 -0.24
C GLY A 50 -0.68 -23.15 0.58
N ILE A 51 0.49 -22.54 0.71
CA ILE A 51 1.66 -23.11 1.40
C ILE A 51 2.15 -22.12 2.45
N HIS A 52 2.15 -22.55 3.72
CA HIS A 52 2.67 -21.75 4.82
C HIS A 52 3.92 -22.39 5.40
N VAL A 53 4.93 -21.58 5.65
CA VAL A 53 6.24 -21.98 6.14
C VAL A 53 6.45 -21.43 7.55
N GLN A 54 6.93 -22.28 8.44
CA GLN A 54 7.54 -21.89 9.71
C GLN A 54 9.00 -22.33 9.67
N ALA A 55 9.87 -21.61 10.37
CA ALA A 55 11.26 -22.03 10.50
C ALA A 55 11.75 -21.90 11.94
N GLU A 56 12.67 -22.78 12.28
CA GLU A 56 13.30 -22.91 13.59
C GLU A 56 14.79 -23.17 13.36
N ALA A 57 15.65 -22.74 14.28
CA ALA A 57 17.07 -23.08 14.27
C ALA A 57 17.36 -24.05 15.43
N PRO A 58 17.22 -25.38 15.24
CA PRO A 58 17.43 -26.35 16.32
C PRO A 58 18.88 -26.36 16.85
N ARG A 59 19.84 -25.91 16.04
CA ARG A 59 21.24 -25.67 16.43
C ARG A 59 21.89 -24.72 15.42
N ALA A 60 23.02 -24.12 15.79
CA ALA A 60 23.80 -23.25 14.91
C ALA A 60 24.11 -23.95 13.56
N GLY A 61 23.97 -23.21 12.47
CA GLY A 61 24.18 -23.73 11.12
C GLY A 61 23.06 -24.62 10.55
N CYS A 62 22.03 -24.97 11.34
CA CYS A 62 20.94 -25.84 10.92
C CYS A 62 19.60 -25.10 10.94
N LEU A 63 18.97 -24.98 9.78
CA LEU A 63 17.64 -24.40 9.62
C LEU A 63 16.60 -25.51 9.42
N LYS A 64 15.65 -25.62 10.33
CA LYS A 64 14.48 -26.49 10.19
C LYS A 64 13.33 -25.68 9.63
N ILE A 65 12.72 -26.16 8.55
CA ILE A 65 11.61 -25.54 7.84
C ILE A 65 10.43 -26.49 7.91
N MET A 66 9.34 -26.04 8.52
CA MET A 66 8.05 -26.74 8.52
C MET A 66 7.15 -26.15 7.44
N VAL A 67 6.75 -26.97 6.48
CA VAL A 67 5.87 -26.63 5.36
C VAL A 67 4.49 -27.18 5.64
N ASN A 68 3.53 -26.29 5.89
CA ASN A 68 2.12 -26.60 6.08
C ASN A 68 1.39 -26.42 4.75
N LEU A 69 0.81 -27.50 4.23
CA LEU A 69 0.12 -27.53 2.96
C LEU A 69 -1.39 -27.43 3.18
N GLN A 70 -2.03 -26.41 2.62
CA GLN A 70 -3.49 -26.35 2.54
C GLN A 70 -3.99 -27.40 1.53
N PRO A 71 -5.19 -28.00 1.72
CA PRO A 71 -5.76 -28.98 0.80
C PRO A 71 -5.83 -28.50 -0.66
N THR A 72 -6.03 -27.20 -0.86
CA THR A 72 -6.08 -26.55 -2.17
C THR A 72 -4.74 -26.58 -2.91
N SER A 73 -3.61 -26.71 -2.20
CA SER A 73 -2.28 -26.67 -2.78
C SER A 73 -2.01 -27.85 -3.73
N ARG A 74 -1.34 -27.57 -4.87
CA ARG A 74 -0.86 -28.63 -5.79
C ARG A 74 0.15 -29.57 -5.10
N SER A 75 0.91 -29.05 -4.14
CA SER A 75 1.90 -29.81 -3.38
C SER A 75 1.28 -30.75 -2.35
N ALA A 76 0.04 -30.48 -1.89
CA ALA A 76 -0.71 -31.42 -1.07
C ALA A 76 -1.01 -32.70 -1.86
N ARG A 77 -1.40 -32.55 -3.13
CA ARG A 77 -1.94 -33.63 -3.96
C ARG A 77 -0.92 -34.39 -4.83
N SER A 78 0.26 -33.81 -5.09
CA SER A 78 1.23 -34.40 -6.04
C SER A 78 2.65 -34.53 -5.48
N PRO A 79 3.22 -35.76 -5.41
CA PRO A 79 4.63 -35.97 -5.05
C PRO A 79 5.62 -35.24 -5.98
N LYS A 80 5.27 -35.11 -7.27
CA LYS A 80 6.09 -34.36 -8.24
C LYS A 80 6.10 -32.87 -7.93
N ALA A 81 4.97 -32.31 -7.48
CA ALA A 81 4.90 -30.91 -7.03
C ALA A 81 5.70 -30.69 -5.74
N ARG A 82 5.65 -31.62 -4.78
CA ARG A 82 6.49 -31.58 -3.56
C ARG A 82 7.98 -31.53 -3.88
N LYS A 83 8.45 -32.39 -4.80
CA LYS A 83 9.86 -32.38 -5.26
C LYS A 83 10.25 -31.04 -5.91
N ARG A 84 9.33 -30.36 -6.60
CA ARG A 84 9.57 -29.03 -7.17
C ARG A 84 9.60 -27.95 -6.10
N LEU A 85 8.68 -28.01 -5.13
CA LEU A 85 8.62 -27.09 -3.99
C LEU A 85 9.91 -27.14 -3.17
N VAL A 86 10.38 -28.34 -2.83
CA VAL A 86 11.67 -28.54 -2.14
C VAL A 86 12.81 -27.88 -2.91
N ARG A 87 12.92 -28.15 -4.21
CA ARG A 87 13.94 -27.51 -5.06
C ARG A 87 13.81 -25.99 -5.09
N HIS A 88 12.59 -25.47 -5.15
CA HIS A 88 12.34 -24.04 -5.11
C HIS A 88 12.79 -23.42 -3.78
N ILE A 89 12.38 -24.00 -2.65
CA ILE A 89 12.81 -23.54 -1.32
C ILE A 89 14.34 -23.58 -1.19
N CYS A 90 14.98 -24.69 -1.56
CA CYS A 90 16.44 -24.79 -1.52
C CYS A 90 17.13 -23.78 -2.43
N TYR A 91 16.63 -23.56 -3.64
CA TYR A 91 17.16 -22.55 -4.56
C TYR A 91 17.03 -21.14 -3.96
N ARG A 92 15.88 -20.82 -3.38
CA ARG A 92 15.65 -19.53 -2.71
C ARG A 92 16.64 -19.36 -1.55
N LEU A 93 16.74 -20.33 -0.64
CA LEU A 93 17.71 -20.26 0.46
C LEU A 93 19.16 -20.18 -0.01
N TRP A 94 19.51 -20.79 -1.14
CA TRP A 94 20.82 -20.63 -1.76
C TRP A 94 21.03 -19.21 -2.30
N THR A 95 20.06 -18.64 -3.02
CA THR A 95 20.11 -17.24 -3.50
C THR A 95 20.11 -16.21 -2.38
N LEU A 96 19.60 -16.58 -1.19
CA LEU A 96 19.69 -15.75 0.01
C LEU A 96 21.16 -15.57 0.45
N ASN A 97 22.05 -16.50 0.09
CA ASN A 97 23.49 -16.42 0.33
C ASN A 97 23.87 -16.13 1.80
N SER A 98 23.14 -16.73 2.74
CA SER A 98 23.42 -16.59 4.17
C SER A 98 24.57 -17.51 4.59
N ALA A 99 25.64 -16.94 5.15
CA ALA A 99 26.78 -17.70 5.70
C ALA A 99 26.40 -18.55 6.93
N GLU A 100 25.28 -18.21 7.58
CA GLU A 100 24.79 -18.85 8.80
C GLU A 100 24.00 -20.14 8.53
N ILE A 101 23.62 -20.43 7.29
CA ILE A 101 22.81 -21.60 6.93
C ILE A 101 23.66 -22.63 6.21
N ARG A 102 24.03 -23.72 6.90
CA ARG A 102 24.87 -24.80 6.37
C ARG A 102 24.09 -26.07 6.06
N GLU A 103 23.02 -26.32 6.81
CA GLU A 103 22.12 -27.45 6.66
C GLU A 103 20.67 -26.97 6.73
N VAL A 104 19.82 -27.47 5.83
CA VAL A 104 18.39 -27.20 5.83
C VAL A 104 17.62 -28.51 5.93
N ARG A 105 16.71 -28.60 6.90
CA ARG A 105 15.78 -29.71 7.10
C ARG A 105 14.38 -29.25 6.80
N ILE A 106 13.80 -29.72 5.70
CA ILE A 106 12.45 -29.37 5.27
C ILE A 106 11.52 -30.53 5.61
N LEU A 107 10.49 -30.25 6.40
CA LEU A 107 9.45 -31.19 6.77
C LEU A 107 8.13 -30.68 6.21
N GLY A 108 7.35 -31.55 5.58
CA GLY A 108 6.02 -31.19 5.06
C GLY A 108 4.91 -31.92 5.78
N ARG A 109 3.82 -31.22 6.07
CA ARG A 109 2.59 -31.76 6.66
C ARG A 109 1.36 -31.07 6.08
N MET A 110 0.17 -31.65 6.25
CA MET A 110 -1.07 -30.90 6.00
C MET A 110 -1.27 -29.85 7.08
N ALA A 111 -1.86 -28.71 6.70
CA ALA A 111 -2.27 -27.69 7.67
C ALA A 111 -3.20 -28.30 8.75
N GLY A 112 -2.97 -27.96 10.01
CA GLY A 112 -3.73 -28.48 11.15
C GLY A 112 -3.38 -29.90 11.61
N GLN A 113 -2.58 -30.66 10.85
CA GLN A 113 -2.16 -32.01 11.22
C GLN A 113 -0.80 -32.01 11.91
N ARG A 114 -0.58 -32.97 12.81
CA ARG A 114 0.71 -33.17 13.49
C ARG A 114 1.66 -34.08 12.69
N ASP A 115 1.12 -34.97 11.88
CA ASP A 115 1.91 -35.97 11.16
C ASP A 115 2.71 -35.39 10.01
N ILE A 116 3.98 -35.81 9.93
CA ILE A 116 4.89 -35.40 8.88
C ILE A 116 4.70 -36.31 7.66
N LEU A 117 4.18 -35.73 6.58
CA LEU A 117 3.99 -36.41 5.30
C LEU A 117 5.29 -36.73 4.59
N TRP A 118 6.31 -35.86 4.71
CA TRP A 118 7.61 -36.07 4.09
C TRP A 118 8.70 -35.24 4.75
N ARG A 119 9.96 -35.69 4.59
CA ARG A 119 11.16 -35.04 5.12
C ARG A 119 12.23 -34.98 4.04
N GLN A 120 12.98 -33.89 4.02
CA GLN A 120 14.16 -33.73 3.18
C GLN A 120 15.23 -32.97 3.95
N SER A 121 16.47 -33.47 3.92
CA SER A 121 17.64 -32.74 4.42
C SER A 121 18.55 -32.38 3.26
N VAL A 122 19.11 -31.18 3.26
CA VAL A 122 20.03 -30.67 2.24
C VAL A 122 21.15 -29.90 2.93
N ARG A 123 22.41 -30.13 2.54
CA ARG A 123 23.52 -29.26 2.94
C ARG A 123 23.71 -28.17 1.88
N LEU A 124 23.85 -26.93 2.34
CA LEU A 124 24.20 -25.79 1.51
C LEU A 124 25.72 -25.57 1.66
N SER A 125 26.50 -25.80 0.60
CA SER A 125 27.95 -25.57 0.63
C SER A 125 28.26 -24.10 0.39
N ALA A 126 29.11 -23.49 1.23
CA ALA A 126 29.53 -22.09 1.13
C ALA A 126 30.56 -21.81 0.02
N THR A 127 31.09 -22.85 -0.63
CA THR A 127 32.04 -22.73 -1.74
C THR A 127 31.49 -23.41 -2.99
N ALA A 128 30.70 -22.67 -3.77
CA ALA A 128 30.45 -23.01 -5.16
C ALA A 128 30.04 -21.77 -5.95
N THR A 129 31.00 -21.18 -6.69
CA THR A 129 30.70 -20.69 -8.04
C THR A 129 29.82 -21.74 -8.72
N PRO A 130 28.66 -21.42 -9.32
CA PRO A 130 27.76 -22.44 -9.82
C PRO A 130 28.45 -23.30 -10.87
N GLY A 131 28.88 -24.49 -10.44
CA GLY A 131 29.28 -25.56 -11.33
C GLY A 131 28.04 -26.04 -12.07
N ILE A 132 27.69 -25.33 -13.15
CA ILE A 132 26.70 -25.73 -14.15
C ILE A 132 27.04 -27.11 -14.77
N ASN A 133 28.22 -27.69 -14.51
CA ASN A 133 28.66 -28.95 -15.11
C ASN A 133 28.45 -30.23 -14.29
N ARG A 134 27.97 -30.21 -13.03
CA ARG A 134 27.81 -31.47 -12.25
C ARG A 134 26.40 -32.07 -12.18
N LEU A 135 25.36 -31.32 -12.56
CA LEU A 135 24.00 -31.89 -12.76
C LEU A 135 23.69 -32.26 -14.22
N ARG A 136 24.68 -32.19 -15.12
CA ARG A 136 24.59 -32.80 -16.47
C ARG A 136 25.02 -34.28 -16.50
N LYS A 137 25.55 -34.83 -15.40
CA LYS A 137 26.08 -36.22 -15.34
C LYS A 137 25.26 -37.22 -14.51
N ALA A 138 24.17 -36.83 -13.84
CA ALA A 138 23.32 -37.75 -13.07
C ALA A 138 21.90 -37.90 -13.64
N GLY A 139 21.74 -37.73 -14.95
CA GLY A 139 20.44 -37.77 -15.61
C GLY A 139 20.54 -37.89 -17.13
N GLN A 140 21.47 -38.71 -17.63
CA GLN A 140 21.35 -39.27 -18.98
C GLN A 140 20.77 -40.68 -18.86
N VAL A 141 19.44 -40.76 -18.78
CA VAL A 141 18.78 -41.85 -19.52
C VAL A 141 18.71 -41.32 -20.94
N ALA A 142 19.38 -41.99 -21.87
CA ALA A 142 19.32 -41.66 -23.28
C ALA A 142 17.84 -41.61 -23.70
N LYS A 143 17.35 -40.43 -24.05
CA LYS A 143 16.01 -40.28 -24.66
C LYS A 143 16.04 -41.02 -25.99
N SER A 144 15.07 -41.91 -26.22
CA SER A 144 14.97 -42.65 -27.47
C SER A 144 14.80 -41.69 -28.66
N PRO A 145 15.18 -42.10 -29.88
CA PRO A 145 15.02 -41.29 -31.09
C PRO A 145 13.59 -40.74 -31.28
N ALA A 146 12.58 -41.48 -30.81
CA ALA A 146 11.18 -41.07 -30.82
C ALA A 146 10.89 -39.84 -29.93
N GLN A 147 11.53 -39.74 -28.76
CA GLN A 147 11.35 -38.61 -27.85
C GLN A 147 12.03 -37.33 -28.34
N LYS A 148 13.14 -37.46 -29.11
CA LYS A 148 13.78 -36.32 -29.79
C LYS A 148 12.92 -35.82 -30.96
N ARG A 149 12.31 -36.73 -31.74
CA ARG A 149 11.36 -36.38 -32.81
C ARG A 149 10.11 -35.66 -32.26
N PHE A 150 9.57 -36.09 -31.12
CA PHE A 150 8.39 -35.45 -30.50
C PHE A 150 8.68 -34.04 -29.96
N GLN A 151 9.87 -33.77 -29.41
CA GLN A 151 10.24 -32.42 -28.95
C GLN A 151 10.49 -31.45 -30.13
N LEU A 152 11.07 -31.93 -31.24
CA LEU A 152 11.22 -31.15 -32.46
C LEU A 152 9.86 -30.83 -33.10
N LEU A 153 8.93 -31.80 -33.20
CA LEU A 153 7.57 -31.55 -33.68
C LEU A 153 6.82 -30.56 -32.78
N ARG A 154 6.95 -30.67 -31.45
CA ARG A 154 6.30 -29.77 -30.50
C ARG A 154 6.85 -28.35 -30.56
N SER A 155 8.15 -28.18 -30.76
CA SER A 155 8.75 -26.85 -30.94
C SER A 155 8.37 -26.24 -32.30
N PHE A 156 8.20 -27.07 -33.34
CA PHE A 156 7.69 -26.64 -34.63
C PHE A 156 6.20 -26.25 -34.59
N LEU A 157 5.35 -26.99 -33.87
CA LEU A 157 3.93 -26.64 -33.73
C LEU A 157 3.73 -25.36 -32.91
N VAL A 158 4.41 -25.23 -31.77
CA VAL A 158 4.23 -24.07 -30.86
C VAL A 158 4.72 -22.77 -31.50
N ASN A 159 5.81 -22.80 -32.29
CA ASN A 159 6.26 -21.61 -33.02
C ASN A 159 5.37 -21.24 -34.21
N ARG A 160 4.65 -22.19 -34.83
CA ARG A 160 3.74 -21.89 -35.94
C ARG A 160 2.40 -21.30 -35.48
N PHE A 161 1.90 -21.67 -34.29
CA PHE A 161 0.70 -21.03 -33.73
C PHE A 161 0.96 -19.60 -33.23
N ALA A 162 2.17 -19.32 -32.69
CA ALA A 162 2.54 -17.97 -32.30
C ALA A 162 2.69 -17.02 -33.50
N LEU A 163 3.26 -17.51 -34.61
CA LEU A 163 3.42 -16.70 -35.83
C LEU A 163 2.09 -16.51 -36.58
N ALA A 164 1.23 -17.53 -36.64
CA ALA A 164 -0.10 -17.41 -37.25
C ALA A 164 -1.04 -16.48 -36.47
N GLY A 165 -0.98 -16.48 -35.13
CA GLY A 165 -1.73 -15.55 -34.29
C GLY A 165 -1.29 -14.10 -34.46
N PHE A 166 0.02 -13.85 -34.61
CA PHE A 166 0.54 -12.51 -34.89
C PHE A 166 0.13 -12.01 -36.28
N ILE A 167 0.16 -12.87 -37.30
CA ILE A 167 -0.31 -12.53 -38.66
C ILE A 167 -1.82 -12.28 -38.68
N PHE A 168 -2.61 -13.07 -37.94
CA PHE A 168 -4.06 -12.89 -37.85
C PHE A 168 -4.46 -11.59 -37.13
N CYS A 169 -3.78 -11.23 -36.02
CA CYS A 169 -3.98 -9.94 -35.37
C CYS A 169 -3.55 -8.76 -36.24
N TYR A 170 -2.46 -8.89 -36.99
CA TYR A 170 -2.01 -7.85 -37.91
C TYR A 170 -2.95 -7.70 -39.12
N TRP A 171 -3.54 -8.80 -39.61
CA TRP A 171 -4.54 -8.79 -40.69
C TRP A 171 -5.89 -8.22 -40.25
N LEU A 172 -6.33 -8.50 -39.02
CA LEU A 172 -7.53 -7.89 -38.43
C LEU A 172 -7.37 -6.38 -38.21
N MET A 173 -6.18 -5.93 -37.75
CA MET A 173 -5.88 -4.50 -37.66
C MET A 173 -5.78 -3.81 -39.03
N TYR A 174 -5.37 -4.55 -40.08
CA TYR A 174 -5.30 -4.02 -41.44
C TYR A 174 -6.68 -3.89 -42.10
N LEU A 175 -7.62 -4.82 -41.82
CA LEU A 175 -9.00 -4.77 -42.32
C LEU A 175 -9.83 -3.65 -41.68
N ASP A 176 -9.58 -3.32 -40.42
CA ASP A 176 -10.25 -2.21 -39.73
C ASP A 176 -9.73 -0.83 -40.22
N ALA A 177 -8.49 -0.78 -40.71
CA ALA A 177 -7.84 0.44 -41.18
C ALA A 177 -8.16 0.81 -42.65
N THR A 178 -8.74 -0.10 -43.45
CA THR A 178 -9.04 0.15 -44.87
C THR A 178 -10.52 0.01 -45.28
N GLY A 179 -11.44 -0.18 -44.33
CA GLY A 179 -12.87 -0.27 -44.62
C GLY A 179 -13.59 1.09 -44.66
N ARG A 180 -13.48 1.84 -45.78
CA ARG A 180 -14.41 2.95 -46.10
C ARG A 180 -15.47 2.49 -47.10
N GLN A 181 -16.71 2.89 -46.80
CA GLN A 181 -17.84 3.25 -47.67
C GLN A 181 -18.31 2.29 -48.77
N ALA A 182 -19.56 1.82 -48.62
CA ALA A 182 -20.63 1.67 -49.63
C ALA A 182 -21.76 0.83 -48.97
N ASP A 183 -23.05 0.90 -49.24
CA ASP A 183 -23.97 1.84 -49.88
C ASP A 183 -25.37 1.46 -49.33
N GLN A 184 -26.31 2.42 -49.29
CA GLN A 184 -27.69 2.21 -48.86
C GLN A 184 -28.46 1.27 -49.80
N PRO A 185 -29.59 0.70 -49.33
CA PRO A 185 -30.76 0.60 -50.18
C PRO A 185 -31.95 1.40 -49.61
N THR A 186 -32.52 2.19 -50.50
CA THR A 186 -33.72 3.02 -50.38
C THR A 186 -34.97 2.16 -50.33
N ILE A 187 -35.84 2.35 -49.33
CA ILE A 187 -37.29 2.10 -49.47
C ILE A 187 -38.03 3.27 -48.83
N ALA A 188 -38.89 3.88 -49.64
CA ALA A 188 -39.80 4.95 -49.27
C ALA A 188 -41.13 4.39 -48.75
N THR A 189 -41.71 5.02 -47.73
CA THR A 189 -43.16 5.26 -47.58
C THR A 189 -43.40 6.28 -46.44
N THR A 190 -43.95 7.43 -46.85
CA THR A 190 -44.91 8.38 -46.23
C THR A 190 -45.01 8.62 -44.70
N PRO A 191 -45.29 9.88 -44.27
CA PRO A 191 -45.20 10.30 -42.87
C PRO A 191 -46.56 10.27 -42.14
N THR A 192 -46.51 9.99 -40.83
CA THR A 192 -47.57 10.38 -39.90
C THR A 192 -46.94 11.07 -38.70
N THR A 193 -47.34 12.32 -38.54
CA THR A 193 -46.98 13.29 -37.51
C THR A 193 -47.50 12.88 -36.14
N THR A 194 -46.64 12.87 -35.12
CA THR A 194 -47.06 13.15 -33.73
C THR A 194 -45.93 13.87 -33.00
N ASP A 195 -46.20 15.13 -32.63
CA ASP A 195 -45.37 16.00 -31.82
C ASP A 195 -45.14 15.47 -30.40
N LEU A 196 -43.93 15.69 -29.86
CA LEU A 196 -43.66 16.00 -28.44
C LEU A 196 -42.23 16.60 -28.30
N PRO A 197 -41.99 17.47 -27.30
CA PRO A 197 -41.14 18.65 -27.45
C PRO A 197 -39.66 18.49 -27.11
N SER A 198 -38.86 19.22 -27.89
CA SER A 198 -37.53 19.82 -27.65
C SER A 198 -36.88 19.60 -26.26
N ALA A 199 -35.93 18.67 -26.19
CA ALA A 199 -34.86 18.69 -25.19
C ALA A 199 -33.68 19.55 -25.71
N GLN A 200 -33.29 20.57 -24.93
CA GLN A 200 -32.12 21.39 -25.19
C GLN A 200 -30.83 20.54 -25.24
N PRO A 201 -29.82 20.92 -26.04
CA PRO A 201 -28.57 20.19 -26.07
C PRO A 201 -27.82 20.36 -24.75
N ALA A 202 -27.56 19.25 -24.07
CA ALA A 202 -26.64 19.19 -22.96
C ALA A 202 -25.26 19.69 -23.43
N ILE A 203 -24.76 20.74 -22.78
CA ILE A 203 -23.39 21.23 -22.97
C ILE A 203 -22.46 20.09 -22.55
N ALA A 204 -21.83 19.44 -23.53
CA ALA A 204 -20.80 18.46 -23.28
C ALA A 204 -19.59 19.19 -22.67
N LEU A 205 -19.41 19.04 -21.35
CA LEU A 205 -18.20 19.46 -20.66
C LEU A 205 -17.00 18.73 -21.26
N ALA A 206 -16.01 19.50 -21.72
CA ALA A 206 -14.75 18.97 -22.25
C ALA A 206 -14.07 18.05 -21.22
N PRO A 207 -13.35 16.99 -21.66
CA PRO A 207 -12.64 16.10 -20.76
C PRO A 207 -11.57 16.88 -19.99
N GLN A 208 -11.76 16.99 -18.66
CA GLN A 208 -10.74 17.56 -17.79
C GLN A 208 -9.49 16.68 -17.81
N LYS A 209 -8.33 17.32 -17.95
CA LYS A 209 -7.02 16.68 -17.88
C LYS A 209 -6.90 15.92 -16.55
N PRO A 210 -6.34 14.70 -16.49
CA PRO A 210 -6.22 13.95 -15.24
C PRO A 210 -5.51 14.80 -14.20
N GLN A 211 -6.20 15.20 -13.14
CA GLN A 211 -5.56 15.78 -11.97
C GLN A 211 -4.58 14.72 -11.48
N THR A 212 -3.28 15.02 -11.54
CA THR A 212 -2.29 14.27 -10.77
C THR A 212 -2.66 14.47 -9.31
N LEU A 213 -3.33 13.49 -8.71
CA LEU A 213 -3.70 13.50 -7.31
C LEU A 213 -2.41 13.46 -6.48
N ASP A 214 -1.96 14.63 -6.03
CA ASP A 214 -0.78 14.73 -5.19
C ASP A 214 -1.17 14.51 -3.72
N PHE A 215 -1.22 13.25 -3.31
CA PHE A 215 -1.41 12.85 -1.92
C PHE A 215 -0.13 13.00 -1.07
N ALA A 216 0.81 13.86 -1.48
CA ALA A 216 2.04 14.09 -0.73
C ALA A 216 1.75 14.67 0.66
N VAL A 217 2.26 13.96 1.66
CA VAL A 217 2.32 14.41 3.05
C VAL A 217 3.54 15.33 3.20
N PRO A 218 3.38 16.58 3.70
CA PRO A 218 4.51 17.45 3.96
C PRO A 218 5.51 16.80 4.95
N ARG A 219 6.82 16.94 4.68
CA ARG A 219 7.88 16.24 5.43
C ARG A 219 7.83 16.44 6.94
N GLN A 220 7.37 17.61 7.40
CA GLN A 220 7.23 17.91 8.83
C GLN A 220 6.23 17.00 9.57
N PHE A 221 5.31 16.34 8.85
CA PHE A 221 4.36 15.38 9.42
C PHE A 221 4.85 13.92 9.35
N SER A 222 6.03 13.69 8.76
CA SER A 222 6.67 12.37 8.74
C SER A 222 6.96 11.89 10.16
N GLY A 223 6.35 10.77 10.55
CA GLY A 223 6.49 10.19 11.88
C GLY A 223 5.77 10.92 13.00
N GLN A 224 4.88 11.87 12.67
CA GLN A 224 4.07 12.59 13.64
C GLN A 224 2.71 11.91 13.83
N ILE A 225 2.18 11.98 15.05
CA ILE A 225 0.80 11.61 15.36
C ILE A 225 -0.07 12.87 15.23
N ILE A 226 -1.12 12.80 14.42
CA ILE A 226 -1.96 13.94 14.03
C ILE A 226 -3.41 13.62 14.35
N HIS A 227 -4.01 14.41 15.25
CA HIS A 227 -5.44 14.30 15.59
C HIS A 227 -6.29 15.31 14.80
N GLU A 228 -5.71 16.47 14.48
CA GLU A 228 -6.35 17.60 13.82
C GLU A 228 -5.28 18.57 13.30
N ALA A 229 -5.70 19.50 12.45
CA ALA A 229 -4.94 20.70 12.16
C ALA A 229 -5.39 21.86 13.06
N THR A 230 -4.53 22.88 13.16
CA THR A 230 -4.79 24.10 13.94
C THR A 230 -4.82 25.31 13.01
N PRO A 231 -5.99 25.68 12.46
CA PRO A 231 -6.13 26.89 11.67
C PRO A 231 -5.92 28.16 12.50
N PRO A 232 -5.29 29.21 11.96
CA PRO A 232 -5.22 30.50 12.65
C PRO A 232 -6.60 31.17 12.70
N ALA A 233 -6.74 32.16 13.59
CA ALA A 233 -7.98 32.92 13.71
C ALA A 233 -8.38 33.55 12.36
N GLY A 234 -9.64 33.39 11.96
CA GLY A 234 -10.16 33.90 10.68
C GLY A 234 -9.80 33.06 9.45
N ALA A 235 -9.08 31.96 9.61
CA ALA A 235 -8.90 31.00 8.51
C ALA A 235 -10.22 30.34 8.10
N GLU A 236 -10.24 29.85 6.87
CA GLU A 236 -11.34 29.07 6.34
C GLU A 236 -11.62 27.82 7.19
N LYS A 237 -12.90 27.54 7.45
CA LYS A 237 -13.32 26.34 8.17
C LYS A 237 -13.18 25.13 7.25
N VAL A 238 -12.12 24.35 7.44
CA VAL A 238 -11.92 23.07 6.74
C VAL A 238 -12.12 21.90 7.69
N ILE A 239 -12.58 20.77 7.17
CA ILE A 239 -12.75 19.52 7.93
C ILE A 239 -12.48 18.32 7.02
N ALA A 240 -11.90 17.25 7.56
CA ALA A 240 -11.63 16.02 6.81
C ALA A 240 -12.55 14.88 7.25
N LEU A 241 -13.33 14.34 6.31
CA LEU A 241 -14.02 13.07 6.51
C LEU A 241 -13.07 11.92 6.19
N THR A 242 -13.06 10.92 7.06
CA THR A 242 -12.22 9.73 6.90
C THR A 242 -13.02 8.45 7.12
N PHE A 243 -12.70 7.41 6.35
CA PHE A 243 -13.37 6.13 6.37
C PHE A 243 -12.38 4.98 6.58
N ASP A 244 -12.62 4.15 7.59
CA ASP A 244 -11.77 3.01 7.94
C ASP A 244 -12.41 1.67 7.49
N ASP A 245 -11.57 0.64 7.41
CA ASP A 245 -11.89 -0.79 7.17
C ASP A 245 -12.24 -1.19 5.73
N GLY A 246 -12.46 -0.22 4.85
CA GLY A 246 -12.73 -0.44 3.42
C GLY A 246 -11.58 -1.06 2.62
N PRO A 247 -11.82 -1.43 1.35
CA PRO A 247 -13.09 -1.33 0.64
C PRO A 247 -14.02 -2.55 0.82
N TRP A 248 -15.33 -2.32 0.88
CA TRP A 248 -16.40 -3.32 0.96
C TRP A 248 -17.47 -3.05 -0.11
N GLU A 249 -17.93 -4.11 -0.79
CA GLU A 249 -18.73 -4.01 -2.03
C GLU A 249 -19.95 -3.10 -1.95
N ASN A 250 -20.76 -3.19 -0.89
CA ASN A 250 -21.99 -2.39 -0.79
C ASN A 250 -21.72 -1.00 -0.21
N THR A 251 -21.06 -0.94 0.93
CA THR A 251 -20.99 0.27 1.76
C THR A 251 -19.98 1.28 1.20
N THR A 252 -18.81 0.85 0.74
CA THR A 252 -17.84 1.75 0.10
C THR A 252 -18.42 2.35 -1.18
N GLU A 253 -19.15 1.58 -2.00
CA GLU A 253 -19.78 2.12 -3.22
C GLU A 253 -20.86 3.16 -2.91
N GLN A 254 -21.68 2.93 -1.88
CA GLN A 254 -22.68 3.89 -1.43
C GLN A 254 -22.04 5.18 -0.89
N VAL A 255 -20.99 5.05 -0.06
CA VAL A 255 -20.22 6.20 0.42
C VAL A 255 -19.66 7.00 -0.76
N LEU A 256 -18.98 6.35 -1.72
CA LEU A 256 -18.46 7.03 -2.92
C LEU A 256 -19.54 7.76 -3.72
N SER A 257 -20.74 7.17 -3.85
CA SER A 257 -21.88 7.81 -4.51
C SER A 257 -22.30 9.09 -3.78
N ILE A 258 -22.42 9.04 -2.45
CA ILE A 258 -22.80 10.19 -1.62
C ILE A 258 -21.73 11.29 -1.70
N LEU A 259 -20.44 10.93 -1.59
CA LEU A 259 -19.34 11.89 -1.69
C LEU A 259 -19.34 12.58 -3.07
N LYS A 260 -19.58 11.83 -4.14
CA LYS A 260 -19.69 12.36 -5.50
C LYS A 260 -20.89 13.29 -5.68
N GLN A 261 -22.05 12.94 -5.15
CA GLN A 261 -23.26 13.77 -5.23
C GLN A 261 -23.09 15.14 -4.55
N ASN A 262 -22.24 15.21 -3.53
CA ASN A 262 -21.96 16.43 -2.78
C ASN A 262 -20.69 17.17 -3.26
N ASP A 263 -20.00 16.65 -4.29
CA ASP A 263 -18.73 17.15 -4.82
C ASP A 263 -17.64 17.32 -3.74
N ILE A 264 -17.50 16.33 -2.85
CA ILE A 264 -16.49 16.34 -1.79
C ILE A 264 -15.48 15.21 -1.94
N LYS A 265 -14.25 15.44 -1.43
CA LYS A 265 -13.21 14.41 -1.31
C LYS A 265 -13.01 14.02 0.15
N ALA A 266 -12.56 12.79 0.37
CA ALA A 266 -12.37 12.18 1.68
C ALA A 266 -11.07 11.34 1.67
N THR A 267 -10.71 10.78 2.83
CA THR A 267 -9.55 9.87 2.98
C THR A 267 -10.00 8.49 3.45
N PHE A 268 -9.59 7.43 2.75
CA PHE A 268 -9.95 6.05 3.06
C PHE A 268 -8.72 5.31 3.62
N TYR A 269 -8.76 4.90 4.89
CA TYR A 269 -7.75 4.04 5.49
C TYR A 269 -8.12 2.58 5.21
N MET A 270 -7.43 1.99 4.23
CA MET A 270 -7.80 0.67 3.72
C MET A 270 -7.04 -0.46 4.39
N VAL A 271 -7.77 -1.53 4.72
CA VAL A 271 -7.20 -2.79 5.21
C VAL A 271 -6.71 -3.61 4.02
N GLY A 272 -5.47 -4.10 4.08
CA GLY A 272 -4.86 -4.84 2.97
C GLY A 272 -5.69 -6.06 2.52
N GLN A 273 -6.26 -6.83 3.44
CA GLN A 273 -7.17 -7.94 3.09
C GLN A 273 -8.45 -7.49 2.39
N ALA A 274 -8.99 -6.31 2.73
CA ALA A 274 -10.17 -5.75 2.06
C ALA A 274 -9.82 -5.33 0.62
N VAL A 275 -8.66 -4.69 0.42
CA VAL A 275 -8.13 -4.36 -0.92
C VAL A 275 -7.91 -5.62 -1.76
N GLN A 276 -7.41 -6.71 -1.15
CA GLN A 276 -7.23 -7.99 -1.84
C GLN A 276 -8.57 -8.56 -2.34
N LYS A 277 -9.63 -8.39 -1.55
CA LYS A 277 -10.96 -8.91 -1.85
C LYS A 277 -11.70 -8.04 -2.88
N HIS A 278 -11.54 -6.73 -2.81
CA HIS A 278 -12.26 -5.76 -3.65
C HIS A 278 -11.30 -4.78 -4.37
N PRO A 279 -10.38 -5.27 -5.23
CA PRO A 279 -9.33 -4.46 -5.84
C PRO A 279 -9.88 -3.38 -6.78
N GLU A 280 -10.96 -3.68 -7.52
CA GLU A 280 -11.59 -2.70 -8.41
C GLU A 280 -12.22 -1.54 -7.64
N LEU A 281 -12.73 -1.81 -6.44
CA LEU A 281 -13.31 -0.75 -5.60
C LEU A 281 -12.22 0.15 -5.03
N ALA A 282 -11.06 -0.41 -4.65
CA ALA A 282 -9.90 0.39 -4.27
C ALA A 282 -9.43 1.34 -5.41
N LYS A 283 -9.48 0.88 -6.67
CA LYS A 283 -9.19 1.73 -7.84
C LYS A 283 -10.23 2.83 -8.00
N LYS A 284 -11.52 2.51 -7.91
CA LYS A 284 -12.62 3.49 -7.99
C LYS A 284 -12.46 4.62 -6.96
N VAL A 285 -12.01 4.31 -5.74
CA VAL A 285 -11.72 5.32 -4.71
C VAL A 285 -10.68 6.34 -5.20
N VAL A 286 -9.58 5.87 -5.80
CA VAL A 286 -8.53 6.75 -6.36
C VAL A 286 -9.01 7.48 -7.60
N GLU A 287 -9.69 6.80 -8.52
CA GLU A 287 -10.24 7.40 -9.75
C GLU A 287 -11.26 8.51 -9.43
N ALA A 288 -11.98 8.40 -8.32
CA ALA A 288 -12.89 9.43 -7.81
C ALA A 288 -12.17 10.60 -7.11
N GLY A 289 -10.84 10.56 -6.98
CA GLY A 289 -10.04 11.63 -6.40
C GLY A 289 -9.89 11.61 -4.89
N HIS A 290 -10.20 10.49 -4.23
CA HIS A 290 -10.06 10.35 -2.79
C HIS A 290 -8.67 9.87 -2.38
N ALA A 291 -8.19 10.32 -1.23
CA ALA A 291 -6.92 9.89 -0.68
C ALA A 291 -7.02 8.48 -0.08
N ILE A 292 -5.93 7.71 -0.15
CA ILE A 292 -5.82 6.41 0.51
C ILE A 292 -4.75 6.46 1.60
N GLY A 293 -5.06 5.93 2.77
CA GLY A 293 -4.13 5.62 3.85
C GLY A 293 -4.01 4.12 4.10
N ASN A 294 -2.95 3.71 4.78
CA ASN A 294 -2.74 2.32 5.18
C ASN A 294 -3.45 2.05 6.52
N HIS A 295 -4.26 0.99 6.60
CA HIS A 295 -4.93 0.56 7.84
C HIS A 295 -4.52 -0.85 8.27
N THR A 296 -3.23 -1.19 8.05
CA THR A 296 -2.65 -2.52 8.28
C THR A 296 -3.20 -3.61 7.34
N TRP A 297 -2.69 -4.83 7.47
CA TRP A 297 -3.01 -5.93 6.57
C TRP A 297 -4.24 -6.71 7.04
N ARG A 298 -4.27 -7.08 8.32
CA ARG A 298 -5.28 -7.93 8.98
C ARG A 298 -6.19 -7.16 9.93
N HIS A 299 -5.96 -5.87 10.16
CA HIS A 299 -6.69 -5.09 11.15
C HIS A 299 -6.56 -5.67 12.58
N LEU A 300 -5.31 -5.94 12.99
CA LEU A 300 -5.03 -6.40 14.35
C LEU A 300 -5.09 -5.21 15.32
N MET A 301 -5.96 -5.29 16.32
CA MET A 301 -6.11 -4.27 17.36
C MET A 301 -5.20 -4.49 18.58
N ASP A 302 -4.70 -5.71 18.78
CA ASP A 302 -3.82 -6.04 19.90
C ASP A 302 -2.40 -5.48 19.71
N ASP A 303 -1.67 -5.34 20.83
CA ASP A 303 -0.25 -5.03 20.80
C ASP A 303 0.53 -6.03 19.96
N MET A 304 1.39 -5.50 19.10
CA MET A 304 2.18 -6.29 18.18
C MET A 304 3.67 -5.99 18.32
N ASP A 305 4.50 -7.00 18.08
CA ASP A 305 5.95 -6.85 18.03
C ASP A 305 6.42 -6.18 16.72
N GLU A 306 7.67 -5.74 16.67
CA GLU A 306 8.20 -5.00 15.50
C GLU A 306 8.13 -5.83 14.21
N LEU A 307 8.27 -7.16 14.32
CA LEU A 307 8.15 -8.04 13.15
C LEU A 307 6.72 -8.01 12.62
N THR A 308 5.72 -8.20 13.48
CA THR A 308 4.31 -8.18 13.10
C THR A 308 3.91 -6.81 12.55
N ALA A 309 4.35 -5.72 13.17
CA ALA A 309 4.14 -4.36 12.65
C ALA A 309 4.70 -4.20 11.22
N ALA A 310 5.90 -4.74 10.96
CA ALA A 310 6.51 -4.71 9.64
C ALA A 310 5.72 -5.52 8.60
N GLU A 311 5.18 -6.67 8.99
CA GLU A 311 4.32 -7.51 8.14
C GLU A 311 3.01 -6.79 7.81
N GLU A 312 2.33 -6.27 8.83
CA GLU A 312 1.06 -5.57 8.72
C GLU A 312 1.17 -4.35 7.80
N MET A 313 2.14 -3.49 8.07
CA MET A 313 2.35 -2.27 7.29
C MET A 313 2.87 -2.56 5.89
N GLY A 314 3.84 -3.46 5.76
CA GLY A 314 4.51 -3.75 4.49
C GLY A 314 3.62 -4.46 3.48
N ASN A 315 2.82 -5.44 3.93
CA ASN A 315 1.92 -6.17 3.04
C ASN A 315 0.78 -5.29 2.53
N ALA A 316 0.18 -4.48 3.41
CA ALA A 316 -0.86 -3.53 3.04
C ALA A 316 -0.34 -2.47 2.06
N ALA A 317 0.78 -1.82 2.38
CA ALA A 317 1.38 -0.80 1.51
C ALA A 317 1.74 -1.35 0.13
N ARG A 318 2.30 -2.56 0.06
CA ARG A 318 2.62 -3.21 -1.21
C ARG A 318 1.37 -3.45 -2.05
N LEU A 319 0.33 -4.04 -1.47
CA LEU A 319 -0.88 -4.38 -2.21
C LEU A 319 -1.66 -3.13 -2.64
N ILE A 320 -1.78 -2.12 -1.77
CA ILE A 320 -2.38 -0.83 -2.13
C ILE A 320 -1.67 -0.28 -3.36
N TYR A 321 -0.33 -0.21 -3.34
CA TYR A 321 0.43 0.30 -4.47
C TYR A 321 0.27 -0.55 -5.75
N GLU A 322 0.36 -1.88 -5.64
CA GLU A 322 0.17 -2.79 -6.78
C GLU A 322 -1.23 -2.67 -7.40
N THR A 323 -2.24 -2.34 -6.60
CA THR A 323 -3.65 -2.30 -7.03
C THR A 323 -4.05 -0.93 -7.58
N THR A 324 -3.63 0.15 -6.92
CA THR A 324 -4.13 1.51 -7.19
C THR A 324 -3.07 2.44 -7.77
N GLY A 325 -1.79 2.04 -7.76
CA GLY A 325 -0.66 2.90 -8.12
C GLY A 325 -0.30 3.95 -7.06
N VAL A 326 -1.06 4.06 -5.96
CA VAL A 326 -0.83 5.06 -4.91
C VAL A 326 0.23 4.58 -3.92
N ARG A 327 1.26 5.40 -3.71
CA ARG A 327 2.20 5.25 -2.59
C ARG A 327 1.80 6.21 -1.47
N THR A 328 1.11 5.68 -0.46
CA THR A 328 0.66 6.50 0.67
C THR A 328 1.71 6.57 1.78
N ALA A 329 1.83 7.74 2.39
CA ALA A 329 2.55 7.97 3.64
C ALA A 329 1.60 8.22 4.81
N LEU A 330 0.30 7.99 4.63
CA LEU A 330 -0.70 8.06 5.70
C LEU A 330 -0.90 6.68 6.31
N MET A 331 -1.03 6.61 7.62
CA MET A 331 -1.44 5.39 8.32
C MET A 331 -2.32 5.73 9.50
N ARG A 332 -3.36 4.93 9.74
CA ARG A 332 -4.14 4.97 10.97
C ARG A 332 -4.07 3.61 11.66
N PRO A 333 -3.65 3.52 12.93
CA PRO A 333 -3.59 2.25 13.63
C PRO A 333 -5.02 1.72 13.91
N PRO A 334 -5.30 0.43 13.68
CA PRO A 334 -6.56 -0.21 14.04
C PRO A 334 -7.00 0.09 15.48
N GLY A 335 -8.27 0.45 15.66
CA GLY A 335 -8.83 0.81 16.97
C GLY A 335 -8.19 2.04 17.63
N GLY A 336 -7.37 2.81 16.90
CA GLY A 336 -6.59 3.91 17.47
C GLY A 336 -5.50 3.45 18.43
N ASN A 337 -5.06 2.18 18.35
CA ASN A 337 -4.07 1.65 19.27
C ASN A 337 -2.69 2.30 19.06
N LEU A 338 -2.23 3.06 20.06
CA LEU A 338 -0.93 3.73 20.07
C LEU A 338 0.16 2.95 20.84
N THR A 339 -0.15 1.77 21.36
CA THR A 339 0.78 0.91 22.10
C THR A 339 1.43 -0.15 21.20
N GLY A 340 2.34 -0.93 21.78
CA GLY A 340 3.14 -1.90 21.03
C GLY A 340 4.13 -1.27 20.03
N SER A 341 4.51 -2.05 19.02
CA SER A 341 5.56 -1.66 18.07
C SER A 341 5.04 -1.01 16.78
N LEU A 342 3.71 -0.97 16.55
CA LEU A 342 3.12 -0.45 15.31
C LEU A 342 3.41 1.04 15.10
N VAL A 343 3.21 1.85 16.13
CA VAL A 343 3.48 3.30 16.09
C VAL A 343 4.97 3.57 15.91
N PRO A 344 5.89 3.07 16.76
CA PRO A 344 7.33 3.28 16.56
C PRO A 344 7.83 2.82 15.19
N TYR A 345 7.33 1.68 14.69
CA TYR A 345 7.65 1.19 13.36
C TYR A 345 7.18 2.18 12.27
N SER A 346 5.95 2.66 12.37
CA SER A 346 5.36 3.61 11.41
C SER A 346 6.11 4.94 11.42
N GLN A 347 6.49 5.44 12.60
CA GLN A 347 7.31 6.65 12.74
C GLN A 347 8.67 6.52 12.07
N LYS A 348 9.36 5.40 12.32
CA LYS A 348 10.65 5.06 11.71
C LYS A 348 10.58 4.93 10.19
N LYS A 349 9.42 4.56 9.65
CA LYS A 349 9.16 4.48 8.20
C LYS A 349 8.65 5.79 7.58
N GLY A 350 8.49 6.83 8.39
CA GLY A 350 8.08 8.15 7.93
C GLY A 350 6.60 8.28 7.59
N TYR A 351 5.76 7.38 8.10
CA TYR A 351 4.31 7.55 7.99
C TYR A 351 3.85 8.69 8.90
N SER A 352 2.92 9.51 8.42
CA SER A 352 2.06 10.28 9.31
C SER A 352 1.04 9.32 9.92
N ILE A 353 0.89 9.39 11.24
CA ILE A 353 -0.02 8.55 12.03
C ILE A 353 -1.26 9.38 12.31
N ASN A 354 -2.36 9.05 11.66
CA ASN A 354 -3.55 9.88 11.60
C ASN A 354 -4.62 9.34 12.52
N MET A 355 -4.88 10.09 13.58
CA MET A 355 -5.98 9.86 14.52
C MET A 355 -7.20 10.65 14.05
N TRP A 356 -8.09 10.98 14.98
CA TRP A 356 -9.26 11.79 14.76
C TRP A 356 -9.47 12.73 15.95
N SER A 357 -10.22 13.80 15.69
CA SER A 357 -10.68 14.76 16.70
C SER A 357 -12.19 14.67 16.95
N ALA A 358 -12.92 14.01 16.05
CA ALA A 358 -14.34 13.75 16.15
C ALA A 358 -14.61 12.29 15.80
N ASP A 359 -15.12 11.53 16.77
CA ASP A 359 -15.51 10.14 16.59
C ASP A 359 -17.02 10.06 16.33
N SER A 360 -17.42 9.46 15.21
CA SER A 360 -18.84 9.26 14.91
C SER A 360 -19.48 8.15 15.74
N SER A 361 -18.66 7.20 16.22
CA SER A 361 -19.11 5.98 16.90
C SER A 361 -20.13 5.17 16.08
N ASP A 362 -20.05 5.28 14.76
CA ASP A 362 -20.93 4.66 13.78
C ASP A 362 -20.88 3.12 13.76
N TYR A 363 -19.85 2.53 14.36
CA TYR A 363 -19.70 1.10 14.53
C TYR A 363 -20.66 0.48 15.56
N TYR A 364 -21.39 1.28 16.35
CA TYR A 364 -22.44 0.77 17.27
C TYR A 364 -23.65 1.69 17.47
N LEU A 365 -23.62 2.96 17.02
CA LEU A 365 -24.72 3.90 17.19
C LEU A 365 -25.74 3.87 16.05
N SER A 366 -26.92 4.44 16.31
CA SER A 366 -27.98 4.66 15.32
C SER A 366 -27.75 5.95 14.53
N THR A 367 -28.32 6.04 13.33
CA THR A 367 -28.20 7.19 12.41
C THR A 367 -28.31 8.57 13.08
N PRO A 368 -29.34 8.88 13.92
CA PRO A 368 -29.44 10.19 14.55
C PRO A 368 -28.28 10.49 15.51
N LEU A 369 -27.84 9.50 16.29
CA LEU A 369 -26.75 9.67 17.26
C LEU A 369 -25.39 9.82 16.57
N ILE A 370 -25.20 9.15 15.42
CA ILE A 370 -24.02 9.34 14.57
C ILE A 370 -23.95 10.79 14.10
N ILE A 371 -25.06 11.34 13.61
CA ILE A 371 -25.15 12.73 13.15
C ILE A 371 -24.83 13.69 14.30
N ASP A 372 -25.48 13.50 15.45
CA ASP A 372 -25.28 14.36 16.63
C ASP A 372 -23.83 14.35 17.12
N ASN A 373 -23.20 13.16 17.21
CA ASN A 373 -21.82 13.02 17.64
C ASN A 373 -20.85 13.76 16.70
N VAL A 374 -21.02 13.61 15.38
CA VAL A 374 -20.16 14.29 14.41
C VAL A 374 -20.35 15.81 14.51
N LEU A 375 -21.59 16.31 14.55
CA LEU A 375 -21.86 17.74 14.58
C LEU A 375 -21.44 18.40 15.90
N ALA A 376 -21.56 17.71 17.03
CA ALA A 376 -21.15 18.22 18.34
C ALA A 376 -19.63 18.35 18.48
N ASN A 377 -18.86 17.49 17.81
CA ASN A 377 -17.40 17.46 17.88
C ASN A 377 -16.71 18.09 16.66
N ALA A 378 -17.48 18.53 15.65
CA ALA A 378 -16.94 19.18 14.47
C ALA A 378 -16.33 20.55 14.82
N LYS A 379 -15.08 20.75 14.39
CA LYS A 379 -14.35 22.01 14.55
C LYS A 379 -13.46 22.30 13.34
N PRO A 380 -13.09 23.57 13.08
CA PRO A 380 -12.14 23.91 12.03
C PRO A 380 -10.82 23.18 12.23
N GLY A 381 -10.34 22.53 11.17
CA GLY A 381 -9.16 21.67 11.21
C GLY A 381 -9.41 20.23 11.67
N GLY A 382 -10.65 19.87 11.98
CA GLY A 382 -10.99 18.56 12.54
C GLY A 382 -10.86 17.40 11.54
N ILE A 383 -10.62 16.21 12.08
CA ILE A 383 -10.63 14.93 11.36
C ILE A 383 -11.73 14.06 11.96
N VAL A 384 -12.69 13.64 11.13
CA VAL A 384 -13.85 12.83 11.53
C VAL A 384 -13.58 11.36 11.22
N LEU A 385 -13.67 10.48 12.21
CA LEU A 385 -13.64 9.03 12.05
C LEU A 385 -15.03 8.48 11.72
N MET A 386 -15.13 7.77 10.61
CA MET A 386 -16.28 6.96 10.19
C MET A 386 -15.76 5.64 9.59
N HIS A 387 -16.65 4.69 9.29
CA HIS A 387 -16.27 3.39 8.74
C HIS A 387 -17.05 3.07 7.46
N ASP A 388 -16.36 2.63 6.41
CA ASP A 388 -16.97 2.07 5.20
C ASP A 388 -16.82 0.54 5.11
N GLY A 389 -16.09 -0.08 6.04
CA GLY A 389 -15.99 -1.53 6.22
C GLY A 389 -16.15 -1.96 7.69
N GLY A 390 -15.83 -3.23 7.97
CA GLY A 390 -15.79 -3.76 9.34
C GLY A 390 -17.13 -4.28 9.89
N GLY A 391 -18.13 -4.49 9.02
CA GLY A 391 -19.46 -4.98 9.41
C GLY A 391 -20.57 -4.29 8.63
N ASP A 392 -21.77 -4.27 9.20
CA ASP A 392 -22.87 -3.47 8.67
C ASP A 392 -22.60 -1.97 8.91
N ARG A 393 -22.67 -1.18 7.84
CA ARG A 393 -22.50 0.29 7.84
C ARG A 393 -23.70 1.02 7.22
N SER A 394 -24.86 0.38 7.20
CA SER A 394 -26.11 0.99 6.73
C SER A 394 -26.42 2.30 7.45
N GLN A 395 -26.21 2.35 8.78
CA GLN A 395 -26.41 3.56 9.59
C GLN A 395 -25.40 4.67 9.23
N THR A 396 -24.14 4.33 8.99
CA THR A 396 -23.12 5.28 8.49
C THR A 396 -23.55 5.89 7.15
N VAL A 397 -23.98 5.04 6.22
CA VAL A 397 -24.43 5.45 4.88
C VAL A 397 -25.66 6.36 4.96
N GLU A 398 -26.61 6.05 5.85
CA GLU A 398 -27.83 6.85 6.07
C GLU A 398 -27.52 8.22 6.72
N ALA A 399 -26.57 8.27 7.66
CA ALA A 399 -26.18 9.49 8.35
C ALA A 399 -25.39 10.48 7.47
N LEU A 400 -24.58 9.96 6.56
CA LEU A 400 -23.57 10.72 5.83
C LEU A 400 -24.13 11.95 5.06
N PRO A 401 -25.26 11.87 4.32
CA PRO A 401 -25.81 13.03 3.61
C PRO A 401 -26.17 14.20 4.53
N GLN A 402 -26.76 13.91 5.71
CA GLN A 402 -27.16 14.94 6.66
C GLN A 402 -25.95 15.57 7.36
N ILE A 403 -24.93 14.77 7.68
CA ILE A 403 -23.63 15.27 8.18
C ILE A 403 -23.03 16.26 7.19
N ILE A 404 -22.91 15.87 5.92
CA ILE A 404 -22.32 16.71 4.87
C ILE A 404 -23.10 18.01 4.72
N SER A 405 -24.43 17.93 4.54
CA SER A 405 -25.28 19.10 4.36
C SER A 405 -25.20 20.07 5.54
N SER A 406 -25.17 19.52 6.77
CA SER A 406 -25.14 20.34 7.99
C SER A 406 -23.81 21.06 8.16
N LEU A 407 -22.69 20.38 7.89
CA LEU A 407 -21.36 21.00 7.95
C LEU A 407 -21.19 22.06 6.85
N GLN A 408 -21.67 21.82 5.62
CA GLN A 408 -21.68 22.84 4.56
C GLN A 408 -22.47 24.08 4.97
N LYS A 409 -23.67 23.90 5.57
CA LYS A 409 -24.49 25.01 6.09
C LYS A 409 -23.77 25.81 7.20
N GLN A 410 -22.89 25.17 7.96
CA GLN A 410 -22.05 25.83 8.98
C GLN A 410 -20.79 26.50 8.39
N GLY A 411 -20.59 26.41 7.07
CA GLY A 411 -19.49 27.02 6.34
C GLY A 411 -18.23 26.15 6.25
N TYR A 412 -18.31 24.85 6.54
CA TYR A 412 -17.18 23.95 6.38
C TYR A 412 -16.94 23.59 4.92
N LYS A 413 -15.66 23.60 4.51
CA LYS A 413 -15.19 22.93 3.30
C LYS A 413 -14.56 21.59 3.63
N PHE A 414 -14.84 20.60 2.80
CA PHE A 414 -14.27 19.27 2.94
C PHE A 414 -12.94 19.17 2.21
N VAL A 415 -11.95 18.61 2.90
CA VAL A 415 -10.61 18.35 2.37
C VAL A 415 -10.18 16.92 2.72
N THR A 416 -9.27 16.37 1.95
CA THR A 416 -8.55 15.15 2.32
C THR A 416 -7.55 15.44 3.44
N VAL A 417 -7.09 14.40 4.15
CA VAL A 417 -6.07 14.54 5.20
C VAL A 417 -4.75 15.12 4.67
N PRO A 418 -4.23 14.73 3.48
CA PRO A 418 -3.05 15.37 2.90
C PRO A 418 -3.26 16.87 2.63
N GLU A 419 -4.40 17.28 2.08
CA GLU A 419 -4.72 18.70 1.85
C GLU A 419 -4.81 19.47 3.17
N LEU A 420 -5.42 18.87 4.20
CA LEU A 420 -5.49 19.45 5.54
C LEU A 420 -4.08 19.70 6.11
N MET A 421 -3.16 18.75 5.94
CA MET A 421 -1.76 18.91 6.34
C MET A 421 -1.02 19.98 5.53
N GLN A 422 -1.27 20.05 4.22
CA GLN A 422 -0.70 21.11 3.38
C GLN A 422 -1.16 22.50 3.83
N LEU A 423 -2.44 22.65 4.19
CA LEU A 423 -2.97 23.88 4.78
C LEU A 423 -2.29 24.18 6.13
N GLN A 424 -2.15 23.19 7.00
CA GLN A 424 -1.48 23.35 8.29
C GLN A 424 -0.01 23.80 8.13
N ALA A 425 0.73 23.20 7.19
CA ALA A 425 2.09 23.62 6.89
C ALA A 425 2.15 25.08 6.43
N LYS A 426 1.23 25.49 5.55
CA LYS A 426 1.12 26.89 5.10
C LYS A 426 0.83 27.83 6.27
N TRP A 427 -0.13 27.50 7.13
CA TRP A 427 -0.46 28.32 8.29
C TRP A 427 0.72 28.49 9.25
N GLN A 428 1.51 27.44 9.50
CA GLN A 428 2.70 27.51 10.34
C GLN A 428 3.80 28.40 9.73
N THR A 429 3.93 28.43 8.41
CA THR A 429 4.88 29.36 7.74
C THR A 429 4.44 30.82 7.82
N MET A 430 3.13 31.10 7.85
CA MET A 430 2.60 32.47 7.94
C MET A 430 2.71 33.06 9.35
N THR A 431 2.70 32.23 10.38
CA THR A 431 2.75 32.68 11.79
C THR A 431 4.17 32.77 12.36
N THR A 432 5.18 32.29 11.63
CA THR A 432 6.58 32.46 12.02
C THR A 432 7.09 33.82 11.52
N PRO A 433 7.49 34.77 12.39
CA PRO A 433 8.05 36.03 11.92
C PRO A 433 9.31 35.74 11.12
N THR A 434 9.38 36.24 9.88
CA THR A 434 10.63 36.27 9.12
C THR A 434 11.68 36.95 10.00
N ARG A 435 12.67 36.20 10.48
CA ARG A 435 13.83 36.77 11.14
C ARG A 435 14.55 37.62 10.09
N ILE A 436 14.25 38.91 10.05
CA ILE A 436 15.09 39.89 9.35
C ILE A 436 16.47 39.69 9.99
N GLN A 437 17.43 39.24 9.18
CA GLN A 437 18.83 39.29 9.60
C GLN A 437 19.14 40.77 9.81
N GLU A 438 19.25 41.19 11.07
CA GLU A 438 19.82 42.49 11.40
C GLU A 438 21.22 42.51 10.79
N VAL A 439 21.39 43.34 9.75
CA VAL A 439 22.71 43.67 9.23
C VAL A 439 23.45 44.34 10.38
N PRO A 440 24.63 43.85 10.81
CA PRO A 440 25.33 44.45 11.93
C PRO A 440 25.70 45.89 11.55
N VAL A 441 25.08 46.87 12.22
CA VAL A 441 25.49 48.26 12.09
C VAL A 441 26.87 48.35 12.73
N THR A 442 27.89 48.57 11.91
CA THR A 442 29.26 48.77 12.40
C THR A 442 29.30 50.09 13.18
N PRO A 443 29.72 50.12 14.44
CA PRO A 443 29.83 51.38 15.17
C PRO A 443 30.93 52.24 14.54
N LEU A 444 30.62 53.52 14.31
CA LEU A 444 31.63 54.51 13.90
C LEU A 444 32.71 54.63 15.01
N PRO A 445 34.00 54.71 14.64
CA PRO A 445 35.06 54.85 15.63
C PRO A 445 34.94 56.18 16.37
N MET A 446 34.90 56.13 17.70
CA MET A 446 34.96 57.31 18.55
C MET A 446 36.33 57.98 18.43
N ALA A 447 36.33 59.27 18.14
CA ALA A 447 37.52 60.10 18.17
C ALA A 447 38.08 60.18 19.60
N THR A 448 39.36 59.86 19.77
CA THR A 448 40.11 60.05 21.01
C THR A 448 40.34 61.54 21.25
N PRO A 449 40.14 62.08 22.48
CA PRO A 449 40.59 63.41 22.81
C PRO A 449 42.11 63.40 22.99
N SER A 450 42.76 64.39 22.38
CA SER A 450 44.20 64.65 22.47
C SER A 450 44.59 65.28 23.80
N THR A 451 45.55 64.66 24.49
CA THR A 451 46.66 65.29 25.24
C THR A 451 47.72 64.25 25.56
#